data_AF-A0A7C5UWP8-F1
#
_entry.id   AF-A0A7C5UWP8-F1
#
_cell.length_a   1.000
_cell.length_b   1.000
_cell.length_c   1.000
_cell.angle_alpha   90.00
_cell.angle_beta   90.00
_cell.angle_gamma   90.00
#
_symmetry.space_group_name_H-M   'P 1'
#
loop_
_entity.id
_entity.type
_entity.pdbx_description
1 polymer ?
#
loop_
_entity_poly.entity_id
_entity_poly.type
_entity_poly.pdbx_seq_one_letter_code
_entity_poly.pdbx_strand_id
1 'polypeptide(L)'
;MRFLKTTVSIDDIGRVARELMKRGADIFELNAVRKRFSRVKGGKLLKLVKAKKVFSLIISDVIGDRLDTIASGPTAPDETTYRDVYNILNRRGLWNEISENMRKIIELGLKGELPDTPKPGDPIFSKVHNIIIASNAIALESMAKKVKEYGFKPLILTSMVEGEAKEVGKVFASIIKNIVLYSKPIEKPAAILAGGETVVTVKGNGIGGRNQELCLSLAIS
;
A
#
# COMPACT_ATOMS: atom_id res chain seq x y z
N MET A 1 -3.15 20.05 -18.18
CA MET A 1 -2.25 18.88 -18.37
C MET A 1 -3.09 17.61 -18.30
N ARG A 2 -3.21 16.80 -19.38
CA ARG A 2 -3.98 15.54 -19.33
C ARG A 2 -3.12 14.44 -18.69
N PHE A 3 -3.53 13.88 -17.55
CA PHE A 3 -2.77 12.85 -16.81
C PHE A 3 -3.08 11.41 -17.22
N LEU A 4 -4.01 11.23 -18.15
CA LEU A 4 -4.40 9.96 -18.76
C LEU A 4 -3.76 9.80 -20.14
N LYS A 5 -3.55 8.56 -20.59
CA LYS A 5 -3.29 8.30 -22.01
C LYS A 5 -4.46 8.88 -22.81
N THR A 6 -4.17 9.61 -23.89
CA THR A 6 -5.13 10.48 -24.58
C THR A 6 -6.38 9.79 -25.11
N THR A 7 -6.34 8.46 -25.25
CA THR A 7 -7.42 7.61 -25.77
C THR A 7 -8.20 6.84 -24.70
N VAL A 8 -7.84 6.96 -23.41
CA VAL A 8 -8.51 6.25 -22.30
C VAL A 8 -9.18 7.25 -21.37
N SER A 9 -10.47 7.05 -21.10
CA SER A 9 -11.24 7.92 -20.20
C SER A 9 -11.00 7.58 -18.72
N ILE A 10 -11.33 8.51 -17.83
CA ILE A 10 -11.28 8.25 -16.39
C ILE A 10 -12.31 7.20 -15.97
N ASP A 11 -13.46 7.18 -16.64
CA ASP A 11 -14.55 6.24 -16.39
C ASP A 11 -14.15 4.81 -16.76
N ASP A 12 -13.40 4.64 -17.85
CA ASP A 12 -12.85 3.34 -18.24
C ASP A 12 -11.91 2.79 -17.16
N ILE A 13 -10.99 3.63 -16.67
CA ILE A 13 -10.05 3.23 -15.61
C ILE A 13 -10.80 2.93 -14.32
N GLY A 14 -11.80 3.74 -13.97
CA GLY A 14 -12.65 3.53 -12.80
C GLY A 14 -13.45 2.24 -12.90
N ARG A 15 -14.02 1.93 -14.07
CA ARG A 15 -14.75 0.69 -14.34
C ARG A 15 -13.84 -0.53 -14.20
N VAL A 16 -12.68 -0.52 -14.85
CA VAL A 16 -11.72 -1.63 -14.78
C VAL A 16 -11.23 -1.87 -13.37
N ALA A 17 -10.93 -0.81 -12.61
CA ALA A 17 -10.53 -0.94 -11.21
C ALA A 17 -11.65 -1.57 -10.35
N ARG A 18 -12.90 -1.13 -10.51
CA ARG A 18 -14.06 -1.71 -9.80
C ARG A 18 -14.27 -3.18 -10.13
N GLU A 19 -14.20 -3.54 -11.41
CA GLU A 19 -14.38 -4.94 -11.82
C GLU A 19 -13.24 -5.84 -11.36
N LEU A 20 -11.98 -5.37 -11.39
CA LEU A 20 -10.87 -6.10 -10.81
C LEU A 20 -11.07 -6.35 -9.31
N MET A 21 -11.49 -5.33 -8.54
CA MET A 21 -11.79 -5.50 -7.11
C MET A 21 -12.90 -6.52 -6.86
N LYS A 22 -14.00 -6.46 -7.63
CA LYS A 22 -15.10 -7.44 -7.53
C LYS A 22 -14.64 -8.88 -7.81
N ARG A 23 -13.60 -9.05 -8.65
CA ARG A 23 -13.02 -10.34 -9.02
C ARG A 23 -11.84 -10.75 -8.15
N GLY A 24 -11.70 -10.13 -6.97
CA GLY A 24 -10.69 -10.46 -5.98
C GLY A 24 -9.27 -10.15 -6.41
N ALA A 25 -9.07 -9.16 -7.28
CA ALA A 25 -7.73 -8.67 -7.60
C ALA A 25 -7.12 -8.01 -6.36
N ASP A 26 -5.87 -8.35 -6.08
CA ASP A 26 -5.12 -7.72 -4.99
C ASP A 26 -4.63 -6.31 -5.38
N ILE A 27 -4.03 -5.61 -4.41
CA ILE A 27 -3.53 -4.26 -4.62
C ILE A 27 -2.38 -4.18 -5.63
N PHE A 28 -1.56 -5.25 -5.75
CA PHE A 28 -0.46 -5.32 -6.70
C PHE A 28 -1.00 -5.42 -8.12
N GLU A 29 -1.97 -6.29 -8.35
CA GLU A 29 -2.65 -6.45 -9.63
C GLU A 29 -3.35 -5.16 -10.04
N LEU A 30 -4.13 -4.55 -9.13
CA LEU A 30 -4.80 -3.28 -9.38
C LEU A 30 -3.80 -2.18 -9.77
N ASN A 31 -2.69 -2.06 -9.03
CA ASN A 31 -1.68 -1.05 -9.31
C ASN A 31 -0.94 -1.33 -10.63
N ALA A 32 -0.62 -2.59 -10.95
CA ALA A 32 -0.02 -2.97 -12.22
C ALA A 32 -0.86 -2.46 -13.40
N VAL A 33 -2.18 -2.70 -13.37
CA VAL A 33 -3.11 -2.22 -14.40
C VAL A 33 -3.19 -0.69 -14.43
N ARG A 34 -3.41 -0.04 -13.28
CA ARG A 34 -3.53 1.43 -13.18
C ARG A 34 -2.28 2.17 -13.70
N LYS A 35 -1.09 1.62 -13.46
CA LYS A 35 0.18 2.20 -13.93
C LYS A 35 0.27 2.22 -15.47
N ARG A 36 -0.33 1.26 -16.20
CA ARG A 36 -0.28 1.21 -17.69
C ARG A 36 -1.11 2.28 -18.37
N PHE A 37 -2.24 2.61 -17.77
CA PHE A 37 -3.18 3.59 -18.32
C PHE A 37 -2.91 5.03 -17.84
N SER A 38 -2.00 5.20 -16.88
CA SER A 38 -1.57 6.52 -16.41
C SER A 38 -0.35 7.07 -17.15
N ARG A 39 -0.28 8.41 -17.25
CA ARG A 39 0.90 9.15 -17.70
C ARG A 39 1.86 9.53 -16.57
N VAL A 40 1.48 9.37 -15.31
CA VAL A 40 2.28 9.83 -14.16
C VAL A 40 2.62 8.74 -13.16
N LYS A 41 1.83 7.67 -13.07
CA LYS A 41 2.10 6.54 -12.16
C LYS A 41 3.24 5.64 -12.66
N GLY A 42 3.83 4.85 -11.78
CA GLY A 42 4.92 3.91 -12.10
C GLY A 42 6.13 4.60 -12.71
N GLY A 43 6.68 5.60 -12.02
CA GLY A 43 7.88 6.35 -12.41
C GLY A 43 7.68 7.36 -13.54
N LYS A 44 6.52 7.37 -14.20
CA LYS A 44 6.29 8.20 -15.40
C LYS A 44 6.21 9.70 -15.11
N LEU A 45 5.91 10.12 -13.88
CA LEU A 45 5.94 11.55 -13.52
C LEU A 45 7.33 12.13 -13.79
N LEU A 46 8.39 11.36 -13.54
CA LEU A 46 9.77 11.80 -13.77
C LEU A 46 10.06 12.08 -15.25
N LYS A 47 9.34 11.46 -16.19
CA LYS A 47 9.46 11.75 -17.63
C LYS A 47 8.96 13.15 -17.99
N LEU A 48 8.13 13.75 -17.14
CA LEU A 48 7.53 15.07 -17.33
C LEU A 48 8.28 16.17 -16.57
N VAL A 49 9.17 15.80 -15.65
CA VAL A 49 9.92 16.74 -14.81
C VAL A 49 11.26 17.10 -15.49
N LYS A 50 11.43 18.38 -15.82
CA LYS A 50 12.65 18.93 -16.44
C LYS A 50 13.80 19.19 -15.45
N ALA A 51 13.52 19.16 -14.14
CA ALA A 51 14.53 19.41 -13.11
C ALA A 51 15.64 18.33 -13.11
N LYS A 52 16.88 18.76 -12.82
CA LYS A 52 18.05 17.88 -12.71
C LYS A 52 18.05 17.01 -11.45
N LYS A 53 17.39 17.47 -10.39
CA LYS A 53 17.19 16.74 -9.12
C LYS A 53 15.74 16.89 -8.68
N VAL A 54 15.18 15.82 -8.13
CA VAL A 54 13.81 15.72 -7.62
C VAL A 54 13.88 15.16 -6.21
N PHE A 55 13.30 15.85 -5.25
CA PHE A 55 13.10 15.35 -3.89
C PHE A 55 11.62 15.05 -3.70
N SER A 56 11.29 13.78 -3.52
CA SER A 56 9.92 13.32 -3.27
C SER A 56 9.78 13.04 -1.79
N LEU A 57 9.14 13.95 -1.06
CA LEU A 57 8.83 13.80 0.36
C LEU A 57 7.50 13.06 0.50
N ILE A 58 7.51 11.90 1.12
CA ILE A 58 6.42 10.93 1.08
C ILE A 58 5.85 10.72 2.49
N ILE A 59 4.54 10.80 2.59
CA ILE A 59 3.76 10.33 3.74
C ILE A 59 3.18 8.98 3.33
N SER A 60 3.54 7.93 4.06
CA SER A 60 3.10 6.56 3.78
C SER A 60 1.91 6.18 4.64
N ASP A 61 0.82 5.82 3.97
CA ASP A 61 -0.36 5.15 4.52
C ASP A 61 -0.40 3.65 4.18
N VAL A 62 0.69 3.11 3.62
CA VAL A 62 0.79 1.73 3.14
C VAL A 62 1.62 0.90 4.11
N ILE A 63 1.11 -0.26 4.50
CA ILE A 63 1.87 -1.22 5.32
C ILE A 63 3.18 -1.59 4.62
N GLY A 64 4.28 -1.51 5.37
CA GLY A 64 5.62 -1.80 4.86
C GLY A 64 6.22 -0.74 3.93
N ASP A 65 5.63 0.45 3.84
CA ASP A 65 6.24 1.63 3.23
C ASP A 65 6.71 1.44 1.77
N ARG A 66 6.00 0.59 1.02
CA ARG A 66 6.33 0.26 -0.38
C ARG A 66 6.12 1.43 -1.33
N LEU A 67 7.23 2.03 -1.78
CA LEU A 67 7.25 3.19 -2.68
C LEU A 67 6.50 2.98 -4.00
N ASP A 68 6.53 1.78 -4.56
CA ASP A 68 5.85 1.42 -5.81
C ASP A 68 4.32 1.31 -5.66
N THR A 69 3.85 1.18 -4.42
CA THR A 69 2.45 1.10 -4.02
C THR A 69 1.91 2.45 -3.58
N ILE A 70 2.68 3.23 -2.80
CA ILE A 70 2.28 4.57 -2.33
C ILE A 70 1.99 5.48 -3.53
N ALA A 71 0.76 5.99 -3.61
CA ALA A 71 0.25 6.76 -4.76
C ALA A 71 0.44 6.07 -6.14
N SER A 72 0.60 4.74 -6.16
CA SER A 72 1.02 3.94 -7.32
C SER A 72 2.40 4.33 -7.89
N GLY A 73 3.31 4.78 -7.03
CA GLY A 73 4.72 5.01 -7.32
C GLY A 73 5.00 5.98 -8.46
N PRO A 74 4.54 7.25 -8.42
CA PRO A 74 4.75 8.19 -9.52
C PRO A 74 6.23 8.50 -9.80
N THR A 75 7.07 8.36 -8.77
CA THR A 75 8.52 8.60 -8.78
C THR A 75 9.33 7.33 -8.44
N ALA A 76 8.68 6.18 -8.39
CA ALA A 76 9.28 4.89 -8.06
C ALA A 76 9.29 3.96 -9.30
N PRO A 77 10.24 3.02 -9.39
CA PRO A 77 10.25 2.01 -10.44
C PRO A 77 9.01 1.12 -10.39
N ASP A 78 8.66 0.55 -11.54
CA ASP A 78 7.57 -0.42 -11.65
C ASP A 78 8.09 -1.71 -12.28
N GLU A 79 8.17 -2.76 -11.47
CA GLU A 79 8.71 -4.08 -11.85
C GLU A 79 7.77 -4.86 -12.77
N THR A 80 6.46 -4.61 -12.66
CA THR A 80 5.45 -5.26 -13.50
C THR A 80 5.62 -4.83 -14.95
N THR A 81 5.05 -5.56 -15.91
CA THR A 81 5.16 -5.32 -17.37
C THR A 81 3.78 -5.26 -18.06
N TYR A 82 3.74 -4.88 -19.35
CA TYR A 82 2.53 -5.08 -20.17
C TYR A 82 2.09 -6.55 -20.22
N ARG A 83 3.03 -7.51 -20.20
CA ARG A 83 2.72 -8.95 -20.16
C ARG A 83 2.03 -9.32 -18.86
N ASP A 84 2.48 -8.79 -17.74
CA ASP A 84 1.83 -9.02 -16.45
C ASP A 84 0.40 -8.47 -16.44
N VAL A 85 0.19 -7.26 -16.96
CA VAL A 85 -1.15 -6.67 -17.08
C VAL A 85 -2.07 -7.50 -17.97
N TYR A 86 -1.58 -7.97 -19.12
CA TYR A 86 -2.34 -8.88 -19.97
C TYR A 86 -2.71 -10.17 -19.23
N ASN A 87 -1.77 -10.78 -18.51
CA ASN A 87 -2.00 -11.99 -17.74
C ASN A 87 -3.02 -11.76 -16.62
N ILE A 88 -2.92 -10.66 -15.88
CA ILE A 88 -3.88 -10.26 -14.84
C ILE A 88 -5.29 -10.13 -15.44
N LEU A 89 -5.44 -9.36 -16.52
CA LEU A 89 -6.74 -9.14 -17.15
C LEU A 89 -7.36 -10.44 -17.68
N ASN A 90 -6.55 -11.38 -18.18
CA ASN A 90 -7.05 -12.70 -18.62
C ASN A 90 -7.41 -13.60 -17.45
N ARG A 91 -6.54 -13.74 -16.44
CA ARG A 91 -6.80 -14.55 -15.23
C ARG A 91 -8.05 -14.08 -14.49
N ARG A 92 -8.29 -12.77 -14.48
CA ARG A 92 -9.49 -12.14 -13.90
C ARG A 92 -10.67 -12.09 -14.88
N GLY A 93 -10.57 -12.70 -16.06
CA GLY A 93 -11.64 -12.77 -17.07
C GLY A 93 -12.10 -11.43 -17.64
N LEU A 94 -11.32 -10.35 -17.48
CA LEU A 94 -11.71 -8.98 -17.82
C LEU A 94 -11.17 -8.53 -19.19
N TRP A 95 -10.21 -9.27 -19.76
CA TRP A 95 -9.58 -8.93 -21.04
C TRP A 95 -10.60 -8.64 -22.16
N ASN A 96 -11.67 -9.44 -22.24
CA ASN A 96 -12.69 -9.30 -23.26
C ASN A 96 -13.75 -8.23 -22.96
N GLU A 97 -13.69 -7.56 -21.80
CA GLU A 97 -14.68 -6.58 -21.34
C GLU A 97 -14.12 -5.14 -21.27
N ILE A 98 -12.79 -5.00 -21.29
CA ILE A 98 -12.15 -3.69 -21.37
C ILE A 98 -12.38 -3.03 -22.73
N SER A 99 -12.34 -1.70 -22.78
CA SER A 99 -12.57 -0.94 -24.02
C SER A 99 -11.52 -1.25 -25.08
N GLU A 100 -11.87 -1.10 -26.36
CA GLU A 100 -10.98 -1.36 -27.49
C GLU A 100 -9.69 -0.52 -27.39
N ASN A 101 -9.82 0.76 -27.00
CA ASN A 101 -8.67 1.64 -26.77
C ASN A 101 -7.71 1.09 -25.70
N MET A 102 -8.24 0.49 -24.62
CA MET A 102 -7.41 -0.13 -23.58
C MET A 102 -6.74 -1.40 -24.09
N ARG A 103 -7.45 -2.27 -24.83
CA ARG A 103 -6.85 -3.49 -25.42
C ARG A 103 -5.71 -3.12 -26.35
N LYS A 104 -5.95 -2.20 -27.28
CA LYS A 104 -4.95 -1.72 -28.24
C LYS A 104 -3.69 -1.22 -27.56
N ILE A 105 -3.82 -0.49 -26.44
CA ILE A 105 -2.66 -0.04 -25.65
C ILE A 105 -1.85 -1.21 -25.11
N ILE A 106 -2.51 -2.24 -24.58
CA ILE A 106 -1.82 -3.41 -24.02
C ILE A 106 -1.17 -4.22 -25.15
N GLU A 107 -1.88 -4.46 -26.26
CA GLU A 107 -1.38 -5.19 -27.43
C GLU A 107 -0.14 -4.52 -28.05
N LEU A 108 -0.18 -3.20 -28.26
CA LEU A 108 0.99 -2.45 -28.73
C LEU A 108 2.15 -2.55 -27.74
N GLY A 109 1.85 -2.55 -26.44
CA GLY A 109 2.85 -2.77 -25.39
C GLY A 109 3.46 -4.18 -25.42
N LEU A 110 2.67 -5.21 -25.70
CA LEU A 110 3.14 -6.60 -25.85
C LEU A 110 4.05 -6.78 -27.07
N LYS A 111 3.81 -6.00 -28.13
CA LYS A 111 4.64 -5.98 -29.35
C LYS A 111 5.92 -5.12 -29.21
N GLY A 112 6.07 -4.39 -28.10
CA GLY A 112 7.18 -3.46 -27.89
C GLY A 112 7.04 -2.13 -28.64
N GLU A 113 5.89 -1.87 -29.28
CA GLU A 113 5.62 -0.65 -30.04
C GLU A 113 5.26 0.54 -29.13
N LEU A 114 4.90 0.27 -27.88
CA LEU A 114 4.74 1.29 -26.84
C LEU A 114 5.74 1.07 -25.70
N PRO A 115 6.46 2.12 -25.26
CA PRO A 115 7.33 2.00 -24.11
C PRO A 115 6.53 1.67 -22.85
N ASP A 116 7.09 0.83 -22.01
CA ASP A 116 6.52 0.48 -20.71
C ASP A 116 6.85 1.56 -19.65
N THR A 117 6.40 1.31 -18.42
CA THR A 117 6.86 2.03 -17.23
C THR A 117 8.38 1.87 -17.05
N PRO A 118 9.10 2.92 -16.59
CA PRO A 118 10.49 2.80 -16.18
C PRO A 118 10.72 1.66 -15.19
N LYS A 119 11.72 0.84 -15.49
CA LYS A 119 12.08 -0.35 -14.70
C LYS A 119 13.15 -0.04 -13.66
N PRO A 120 13.35 -0.89 -12.65
CA PRO A 120 14.54 -0.80 -11.81
C PRO A 120 15.80 -0.71 -12.68
N GLY A 121 16.70 0.21 -12.35
CA GLY A 121 17.92 0.48 -13.13
C GLY A 121 17.75 1.51 -14.27
N ASP A 122 16.54 1.98 -14.58
CA ASP A 122 16.35 3.06 -15.56
C ASP A 122 17.09 4.35 -15.09
N PRO A 123 17.96 4.96 -15.92
CA PRO A 123 18.73 6.14 -15.55
C PRO A 123 17.87 7.33 -15.08
N ILE A 124 16.59 7.37 -15.42
CA ILE A 124 15.65 8.40 -14.95
C ILE A 124 15.52 8.45 -13.43
N PHE A 125 15.83 7.35 -12.74
CA PHE A 125 15.78 7.29 -11.27
C PHE A 125 17.01 7.91 -10.60
N SER A 126 18.11 8.13 -11.33
CA SER A 126 19.31 8.76 -10.77
C SER A 126 19.10 10.23 -10.35
N LYS A 127 18.07 10.90 -10.91
CA LYS A 127 17.72 12.28 -10.55
C LYS A 127 16.73 12.40 -9.39
N VAL A 128 16.18 11.31 -8.86
CA VAL A 128 15.16 11.37 -7.79
C VAL A 128 15.66 10.80 -6.48
N HIS A 129 15.32 11.48 -5.39
CA HIS A 129 15.45 10.99 -4.03
C HIS A 129 14.04 10.84 -3.44
N ASN A 130 13.60 9.60 -3.25
CA ASN A 130 12.34 9.30 -2.55
C ASN A 130 12.63 9.19 -1.05
N ILE A 131 12.01 10.05 -0.24
CA ILE A 131 12.26 10.16 1.20
C ILE A 131 10.91 10.02 1.91
N ILE A 132 10.76 8.95 2.69
CA ILE A 132 9.60 8.79 3.56
C ILE A 132 9.82 9.63 4.81
N ILE A 133 9.02 10.67 4.98
CA ILE A 133 9.12 11.62 6.08
C ILE A 133 8.11 11.34 7.19
N ALA A 134 7.06 10.58 6.88
CA ALA A 134 6.08 10.12 7.85
C ALA A 134 5.55 8.74 7.43
N SER A 135 5.49 7.82 8.39
CA SER A 135 4.89 6.51 8.24
C SER A 135 4.48 5.94 9.60
N ASN A 136 3.78 4.80 9.58
CA ASN A 136 3.42 4.09 10.81
C ASN A 136 4.66 3.72 11.66
N ALA A 137 5.73 3.26 11.00
CA ALA A 137 7.00 2.93 11.68
C ALA A 137 7.63 4.18 12.33
N ILE A 138 7.69 5.31 11.60
CA ILE A 138 8.22 6.57 12.14
C ILE A 138 7.39 7.06 13.34
N ALA A 139 6.07 6.88 13.30
CA ALA A 139 5.18 7.22 14.40
C ALA A 139 5.44 6.32 15.62
N LEU A 140 5.60 5.01 15.44
CA LEU A 140 5.94 4.06 16.51
C LEU A 140 7.28 4.37 17.17
N GLU A 141 8.32 4.66 16.38
CA GLU A 141 9.63 5.08 16.90
C GLU A 141 9.54 6.38 17.70
N SER A 142 8.74 7.34 17.23
CA SER A 142 8.50 8.60 17.94
C SER A 142 7.73 8.38 19.25
N MET A 143 6.72 7.51 19.24
CA MET A 143 6.00 7.10 20.46
C MET A 143 6.93 6.39 21.43
N ALA A 144 7.81 5.49 20.96
CA ALA A 144 8.78 4.78 21.80
C ALA A 144 9.74 5.74 22.52
N LYS A 145 10.22 6.78 21.84
CA LYS A 145 11.01 7.84 22.48
C LYS A 145 10.20 8.57 23.54
N LYS A 146 8.95 8.94 23.23
CA LYS A 146 8.12 9.71 24.16
C LYS A 146 7.74 8.94 25.42
N VAL A 147 7.40 7.65 25.32
CA VAL A 147 7.04 6.84 26.50
C VAL A 147 8.23 6.56 27.41
N LYS A 148 9.47 6.56 26.89
CA LYS A 148 10.69 6.51 27.72
C LYS A 148 10.80 7.74 28.63
N GLU A 149 10.44 8.92 28.14
CA GLU A 149 10.43 10.16 28.94
C GLU A 149 9.43 10.07 30.11
N TYR A 150 8.37 9.27 29.96
CA TYR A 150 7.39 9.00 31.02
C TYR A 150 7.77 7.82 31.94
N GLY A 151 8.98 7.25 31.79
CA GLY A 151 9.49 6.17 32.64
C GLY A 151 9.05 4.76 32.21
N PHE A 152 8.44 4.58 31.04
CA PHE A 152 8.09 3.26 30.52
C PHE A 152 9.19 2.68 29.63
N LYS A 153 9.37 1.36 29.68
CA LYS A 153 10.20 0.60 28.73
C LYS A 153 9.36 0.30 27.47
N PRO A 154 9.67 0.89 26.29
CA PRO A 154 8.89 0.62 25.09
C PRO A 154 9.24 -0.72 24.46
N LEU A 155 8.23 -1.42 23.95
CA LEU A 155 8.36 -2.57 23.07
C LEU A 155 7.55 -2.29 21.80
N ILE A 156 8.23 -2.00 20.69
CA ILE A 156 7.59 -1.99 19.38
C ILE A 156 7.45 -3.46 18.93
N LEU A 157 6.23 -3.98 18.88
CA LEU A 157 5.95 -5.35 18.42
C LEU A 157 6.08 -5.45 16.91
N THR A 158 5.41 -4.57 16.17
CA THR A 158 5.44 -4.51 14.71
C THR A 158 4.71 -3.25 14.21
N SER A 159 5.09 -2.76 13.04
CA SER A 159 4.37 -1.74 12.24
C SER A 159 3.51 -2.35 11.13
N MET A 160 3.39 -3.69 11.13
CA MET A 160 2.75 -4.49 10.08
C MET A 160 1.62 -5.38 10.62
N VAL A 161 0.87 -4.90 11.63
CA VAL A 161 -0.32 -5.62 12.09
C VAL A 161 -1.34 -5.72 10.93
N GLU A 162 -1.74 -6.93 10.58
CA GLU A 162 -2.80 -7.22 9.62
C GLU A 162 -3.69 -8.34 10.16
N GLY A 163 -4.93 -8.41 9.68
CA GLY A 163 -5.90 -9.46 10.04
C GLY A 163 -7.18 -8.91 10.68
N GLU A 164 -8.03 -9.83 11.14
CA GLU A 164 -9.30 -9.49 11.79
C GLU A 164 -9.05 -8.82 13.14
N ALA A 165 -9.62 -7.63 13.33
CA ALA A 165 -9.40 -6.78 14.50
C ALA A 165 -9.66 -7.50 15.83
N LYS A 166 -10.73 -8.30 15.88
CA LYS A 166 -11.08 -9.15 17.03
C LYS A 166 -9.98 -10.15 17.38
N GLU A 167 -9.45 -10.85 16.39
CA GLU A 167 -8.44 -11.88 16.64
C GLU A 167 -7.11 -11.25 17.05
N VAL A 168 -6.73 -10.12 16.45
CA VAL A 168 -5.57 -9.33 16.89
C VAL A 168 -5.72 -8.88 18.34
N GLY A 169 -6.90 -8.42 18.75
CA GLY A 169 -7.17 -8.01 20.13
C GLY A 169 -6.90 -9.13 21.15
N LYS A 170 -7.30 -10.37 20.85
CA LYS A 170 -7.01 -11.54 21.70
C LYS A 170 -5.51 -11.83 21.80
N VAL A 171 -4.79 -11.74 20.68
CA VAL A 171 -3.33 -11.94 20.65
C VAL A 171 -2.64 -10.88 21.52
N PHE A 172 -3.04 -9.62 21.41
CA PHE A 172 -2.50 -8.55 22.24
C PHE A 172 -2.81 -8.76 23.73
N ALA A 173 -4.02 -9.20 24.07
CA ALA A 173 -4.36 -9.54 25.45
C ALA A 173 -3.46 -10.66 26.01
N SER A 174 -3.17 -11.70 25.21
CA SER A 174 -2.24 -12.77 25.59
C SER A 174 -0.83 -12.25 25.89
N ILE A 175 -0.30 -11.37 25.03
CA ILE A 175 1.02 -10.74 25.23
C ILE A 175 1.03 -9.91 26.51
N ILE A 176 -0.01 -9.11 26.75
CA ILE A 176 -0.15 -8.29 27.97
C ILE A 176 -0.18 -9.18 29.21
N LYS A 177 -0.97 -10.25 29.22
CA LYS A 177 -1.03 -11.22 30.33
C LYS A 177 0.35 -11.84 30.61
N ASN A 178 1.09 -12.20 29.57
CA ASN A 178 2.44 -12.75 29.71
C ASN A 178 3.42 -11.74 30.32
N ILE A 179 3.33 -10.46 29.96
CA ILE A 179 4.14 -9.40 30.57
C ILE A 179 3.74 -9.19 32.03
N VAL A 180 2.45 -9.20 32.34
CA VAL A 180 1.96 -9.02 33.72
C VAL A 180 2.45 -10.14 34.63
N LEU A 181 2.32 -11.40 34.20
CA LEU A 181 2.68 -12.58 35.00
C LEU A 181 4.19 -12.84 35.04
N TYR A 182 4.89 -12.65 33.94
CA TYR A 182 6.26 -13.15 33.78
C TYR A 182 7.28 -12.08 33.40
N SER A 183 6.88 -10.82 33.18
CA SER A 183 7.76 -9.73 32.74
C SER A 183 8.55 -10.07 31.47
N LYS A 184 7.92 -10.83 30.57
CA LYS A 184 8.46 -11.23 29.26
C LYS A 184 7.50 -10.83 28.14
N PRO A 185 8.01 -10.43 26.96
CA PRO A 185 9.41 -10.28 26.59
C PRO A 185 10.05 -8.98 27.09
N ILE A 186 9.33 -8.18 27.88
CA ILE A 186 9.80 -6.90 28.40
C ILE A 186 9.43 -6.73 29.87
N GLU A 187 10.33 -6.11 30.64
CA GLU A 187 10.10 -5.80 32.04
C GLU A 187 9.13 -4.62 32.25
N LYS A 188 8.39 -4.67 33.35
CA LYS A 188 7.51 -3.57 33.77
C LYS A 188 8.33 -2.41 34.40
N PRO A 189 7.84 -1.15 34.34
CA PRO A 189 6.66 -0.69 33.61
C PRO A 189 6.91 -0.66 32.09
N ALA A 190 6.07 -1.33 31.32
CA ALA A 190 6.24 -1.50 29.88
C ALA A 190 5.17 -0.73 29.09
N ALA A 191 5.55 -0.21 27.91
CA ALA A 191 4.64 0.34 26.93
C ALA A 191 4.71 -0.49 25.64
N ILE A 192 3.63 -1.19 25.32
CA ILE A 192 3.56 -2.02 24.11
C ILE A 192 3.05 -1.15 22.97
N LEU A 193 3.81 -1.10 21.89
CA LEU A 193 3.52 -0.29 20.71
C LEU A 193 3.35 -1.21 19.50
N ALA A 194 2.25 -1.09 18.80
CA ALA A 194 1.99 -1.83 17.57
C ALA A 194 1.21 -0.94 16.60
N GLY A 195 1.44 -1.14 15.32
CA GLY A 195 0.75 -0.41 14.26
C GLY A 195 0.59 -1.27 13.02
N GLY A 196 -0.33 -0.85 12.15
CA GLY A 196 -0.73 -1.61 10.97
C GLY A 196 -2.18 -1.27 10.60
N GLU A 197 -2.83 -2.16 9.86
CA GLU A 197 -4.19 -1.97 9.38
C GLU A 197 -5.01 -3.26 9.52
N THR A 198 -5.83 -3.33 10.55
CA THR A 198 -6.77 -4.45 10.73
C THR A 198 -8.04 -4.25 9.92
N VAL A 199 -8.74 -5.35 9.69
CA VAL A 199 -10.05 -5.35 9.02
C VAL A 199 -11.14 -5.86 9.96
N VAL A 200 -12.38 -5.58 9.58
CA VAL A 200 -13.57 -6.12 10.24
C VAL A 200 -14.44 -6.75 9.18
N THR A 201 -14.67 -8.05 9.27
CA THR A 201 -15.74 -8.69 8.51
C THR A 201 -17.09 -8.33 9.13
N VAL A 202 -17.76 -7.33 8.54
CA VAL A 202 -19.06 -6.82 9.02
C VAL A 202 -20.16 -7.88 8.85
N LYS A 203 -20.79 -8.27 9.97
CA LYS A 203 -21.88 -9.28 10.01
C LYS A 203 -23.24 -8.73 10.48
N GLY A 204 -23.31 -7.47 10.89
CA GLY A 204 -24.52 -6.87 11.46
C GLY A 204 -24.59 -5.37 11.22
N ASN A 205 -25.60 -4.74 11.82
CA ASN A 205 -25.94 -3.33 11.58
C ASN A 205 -25.49 -2.39 12.72
N GLY A 206 -24.52 -2.83 13.52
CA GLY A 206 -23.95 -2.02 14.61
C GLY A 206 -23.10 -0.86 14.08
N ILE A 207 -22.71 0.03 14.98
CA ILE A 207 -21.81 1.15 14.69
C ILE A 207 -20.49 0.89 15.40
N GLY A 208 -19.39 1.00 14.67
CA GLY A 208 -18.05 0.86 15.23
C GLY A 208 -16.97 0.92 14.16
N GLY A 209 -15.78 0.45 14.50
CA GLY A 209 -14.68 0.32 13.55
C GLY A 209 -13.56 -0.56 14.10
N ARG A 210 -12.62 -0.92 13.22
CA ARG A 210 -11.52 -1.85 13.51
C ARG A 210 -10.77 -1.59 14.83
N ASN A 211 -10.44 -0.33 15.14
CA ASN A 211 -9.73 -0.01 16.38
C ASN A 211 -10.63 -0.18 17.62
N GLN A 212 -11.93 0.12 17.51
CA GLN A 212 -12.88 -0.06 18.61
C GLN A 212 -13.12 -1.54 18.88
N GLU A 213 -13.25 -2.36 17.82
CA GLU A 213 -13.40 -3.80 17.94
C GLU A 213 -12.15 -4.48 18.52
N LEU A 214 -10.95 -4.04 18.11
CA LEU A 214 -9.70 -4.50 18.70
C LEU A 214 -9.66 -4.19 20.20
N CYS A 215 -9.94 -2.93 20.60
CA CYS A 215 -9.96 -2.53 22.01
C CYS A 215 -10.98 -3.31 22.82
N LEU A 216 -12.20 -3.49 22.29
CA LEU A 216 -13.25 -4.26 22.95
C LEU A 216 -12.82 -5.72 23.11
N SER A 217 -12.30 -6.35 22.06
CA SER A 217 -11.85 -7.73 22.10
C SER A 217 -10.70 -7.92 23.09
N LEU A 218 -9.75 -6.98 23.14
CA LEU A 218 -8.66 -6.99 24.12
C LEU A 218 -9.20 -6.90 25.55
N ALA A 219 -10.15 -6.00 25.81
CA ALA A 219 -10.70 -5.76 27.15
C ALA A 219 -11.49 -6.96 27.71
N ILE A 220 -12.16 -7.73 26.83
CA ILE A 220 -12.96 -8.90 27.24
C ILE A 220 -12.18 -10.22 27.16
N SER A 221 -10.91 -10.21 26.74
CA SER A 221 -10.07 -11.41 26.59
C SER A 221 -9.28 -11.72 27.85
#